data_AF-A2ERM7-F1
#
_entry.id   AF-A2ERM7-F1
#
_cell.length_a   1.000
_cell.length_b   1.000
_cell.length_c   1.000
_cell.angle_alpha   90.00
_cell.angle_beta   90.00
_cell.angle_gamma   90.00
#
_symmetry.space_group_name_H-M   'P 1'
#
loop_
_entity.id
_entity.type
_entity.pdbx_description
1 polymer ?
#
loop_
_entity_poly.entity_id
_entity_poly.type
_entity_poly.pdbx_seq_one_letter_code
_entity_poly.pdbx_strand_id
1 'polypeptide(L)'
;MKHKLILEDTEQHEFSSIIDHNDIFHAENSQKLFHADIQSSDAINKISSFFLNPSSSLSIVKDDGCELLPGSYLEANTLFGMDINRVSHIQEIESKIDECNHHIESIILKNNENFNSTPHYKINDFKLIDTQGNTIIKSLKNKKKKVDIPFKIDIETTEDKDDIIILSIQKESSHLIIECDIPIEIRSISTDVKSIRLISPSIYLNTDINIDSFEIISDVFESDGSVSAKSFLLRSKEAILNKDNTGNCFIFVGEELEFKSSSYYYDGMFISSTSKVIFEEVNNGPVFIHSPTIILKNSFVSSYLFVKCQTIEIRKNSKINCPEIAIESSKIINKGSIISEKKIDLLLLYIKKNEVPFINEGTIKAFDLFCESNNVDISNSDYKATMSNKSALTVTNSFLLSNGNFNSENAAIRSLYISSFSNFKSSGNLSIGDLLVVEKNSSFNNTGKTMPYSTLKPIVLVSGNFQCKQEMEVKKFVCSGIISGSLYLKSNDIVSLSGKGDLKEIDIKSNQISFTGKACFTASSANLYAKDIMIAEKALLPANDKSTISIHCKEEIAYNFDQWHDSSFEKLEFEEETPQPPKKIKKSLKDVHTPIQKK
;
A
#
# COMPACT_ATOMS: atom_id res chain seq x y z
N MET A 1 -38.59 -51.12 -10.60
CA MET A 1 -37.96 -51.79 -9.44
C MET A 1 -37.56 -50.72 -8.43
N LYS A 2 -37.67 -51.01 -7.12
CA LYS A 2 -37.08 -50.23 -6.02
C LYS A 2 -36.58 -51.25 -5.00
N HIS A 3 -35.31 -51.20 -4.62
CA HIS A 3 -34.81 -51.97 -3.49
C HIS A 3 -34.36 -51.02 -2.37
N LYS A 4 -35.06 -51.14 -1.24
CA LYS A 4 -34.61 -50.71 0.07
C LYS A 4 -34.15 -51.98 0.77
N LEU A 5 -32.97 -51.95 1.38
CA LEU A 5 -32.53 -52.96 2.34
C LEU A 5 -31.92 -52.25 3.56
N ILE A 6 -31.89 -52.94 4.69
CA ILE A 6 -31.79 -52.36 6.03
C ILE A 6 -30.80 -53.20 6.84
N LEU A 7 -29.82 -52.52 7.45
CA LEU A 7 -29.09 -52.71 8.73
C LEU A 7 -28.78 -54.12 9.30
N GLU A 8 -27.93 -54.10 10.34
CA GLU A 8 -27.60 -55.20 11.28
C GLU A 8 -26.76 -56.36 10.68
N ASP A 9 -25.67 -56.87 11.29
CA ASP A 9 -24.80 -56.37 12.38
C ASP A 9 -23.45 -57.18 12.35
N THR A 10 -22.47 -57.20 13.30
CA THR A 10 -22.37 -56.72 14.69
C THR A 10 -20.91 -56.38 15.11
N GLU A 11 -20.78 -55.37 15.99
CA GLU A 11 -19.91 -55.27 17.21
C GLU A 11 -18.35 -55.43 17.28
N GLN A 12 -17.80 -54.55 18.16
CA GLN A 12 -16.81 -54.77 19.25
C GLN A 12 -15.33 -54.30 19.16
N HIS A 13 -14.95 -53.57 20.24
CA HIS A 13 -13.63 -53.14 20.75
C HIS A 13 -12.71 -52.31 19.82
N GLU A 14 -12.60 -50.99 20.00
CA GLU A 14 -11.98 -50.20 21.10
C GLU A 14 -10.46 -49.97 20.94
N PHE A 15 -10.08 -48.72 20.65
CA PHE A 15 -9.49 -47.86 21.69
C PHE A 15 -9.79 -46.38 21.38
N SER A 16 -9.85 -45.55 22.42
CA SER A 16 -10.25 -44.14 22.35
C SER A 16 -9.06 -43.18 22.25
N SER A 17 -9.26 -42.00 21.65
CA SER A 17 -9.21 -40.72 22.39
C SER A 17 -9.31 -39.47 21.48
N ILE A 18 -10.21 -38.54 21.84
CA ILE A 18 -10.08 -37.07 21.68
C ILE A 18 -9.82 -36.55 20.24
N ILE A 19 -10.88 -36.05 19.61
CA ILE A 19 -11.20 -34.60 19.53
C ILE A 19 -12.73 -34.52 19.52
N ASP A 20 -13.31 -33.87 20.53
CA ASP A 20 -14.76 -33.73 20.65
C ASP A 20 -15.18 -32.33 20.15
N HIS A 21 -16.24 -32.26 19.34
CA HIS A 21 -16.75 -30.98 18.82
C HIS A 21 -17.67 -30.30 19.85
N ASN A 22 -17.12 -29.90 21.01
CA ASN A 22 -17.78 -29.00 21.97
C ASN A 22 -16.78 -28.37 22.95
N ASP A 23 -16.17 -27.25 22.55
CA ASP A 23 -15.57 -26.30 23.51
C ASP A 23 -15.98 -24.87 23.15
N ILE A 24 -17.25 -24.57 23.43
CA ILE A 24 -17.76 -23.20 23.50
C ILE A 24 -17.13 -22.58 24.76
N PHE A 25 -16.01 -21.86 24.59
CA PHE A 25 -15.25 -21.30 25.70
C PHE A 25 -16.15 -20.49 26.66
N HIS A 26 -16.23 -20.93 27.92
CA HIS A 26 -17.24 -20.47 28.88
C HIS A 26 -17.08 -18.98 29.26
N ALA A 27 -17.86 -18.11 28.61
CA ALA A 27 -17.92 -16.68 28.93
C ALA A 27 -18.86 -16.33 30.12
N GLU A 28 -19.73 -17.24 30.56
CA GLU A 28 -20.88 -16.88 31.42
C GLU A 28 -20.74 -17.21 32.91
N ASN A 29 -19.81 -18.08 33.33
CA ASN A 29 -19.71 -18.55 34.73
C ASN A 29 -18.72 -17.77 35.63
N SER A 30 -18.03 -16.76 35.12
CA SER A 30 -17.18 -15.85 35.90
C SER A 30 -17.91 -14.61 36.45
N GLN A 31 -19.15 -14.34 36.01
CA GLN A 31 -19.88 -13.09 36.27
C GLN A 31 -20.48 -12.93 37.69
N LYS A 32 -20.10 -13.74 38.68
CA LYS A 32 -20.73 -13.74 40.02
C LYS A 32 -19.78 -13.78 41.22
N LEU A 33 -18.65 -13.05 41.17
CA LEU A 33 -17.87 -12.79 42.40
C LEU A 33 -17.03 -11.48 42.43
N PHE A 34 -17.33 -10.49 41.59
CA PHE A 34 -16.73 -9.14 41.72
C PHE A 34 -17.79 -8.03 41.57
N HIS A 35 -18.07 -7.34 42.68
CA HIS A 35 -18.78 -6.06 42.73
C HIS A 35 -17.93 -5.08 43.54
N ALA A 36 -17.72 -3.87 43.00
CA ALA A 36 -16.70 -2.88 43.42
C ALA A 36 -15.26 -3.44 43.30
N ASP A 37 -14.42 -3.02 42.36
CA ASP A 37 -14.04 -1.62 42.07
C ASP A 37 -13.47 -1.44 40.64
N ILE A 38 -13.53 -0.19 40.13
CA ILE A 38 -12.77 0.41 39.00
C ILE A 38 -12.80 -0.33 37.64
N GLN A 39 -13.21 0.38 36.58
CA GLN A 39 -13.38 -0.10 35.20
C GLN A 39 -12.05 -0.30 34.42
N SER A 40 -11.05 -0.96 35.01
CA SER A 40 -9.70 -1.13 34.42
C SER A 40 -9.53 -2.40 33.57
N SER A 41 -10.30 -3.46 33.85
CA SER A 41 -10.23 -4.75 33.15
C SER A 41 -10.67 -4.68 31.68
N ASP A 42 -11.76 -3.95 31.40
CA ASP A 42 -12.26 -3.72 30.04
C ASP A 42 -11.25 -3.01 29.13
N ALA A 43 -10.26 -2.30 29.69
CA ALA A 43 -9.23 -1.62 28.91
C ALA A 43 -8.11 -2.57 28.45
N ILE A 44 -7.89 -3.71 29.13
CA ILE A 44 -6.97 -4.77 28.68
C ILE A 44 -7.62 -5.52 27.51
N ASN A 45 -8.93 -5.75 27.58
CA ASN A 45 -9.75 -6.31 26.49
C ASN A 45 -10.00 -5.33 25.31
N LYS A 46 -9.34 -4.16 25.29
CA LYS A 46 -9.49 -3.11 24.27
C LYS A 46 -8.18 -2.76 23.55
N ILE A 47 -7.17 -3.62 23.63
CA ILE A 47 -6.27 -3.76 22.47
C ILE A 47 -7.17 -4.19 21.31
N SER A 48 -7.25 -3.39 20.24
CA SER A 48 -8.08 -3.76 19.08
C SER A 48 -7.61 -5.12 18.55
N SER A 49 -8.53 -5.99 18.14
CA SER A 49 -8.18 -7.29 17.53
C SER A 49 -7.23 -7.14 16.33
N PHE A 50 -7.20 -5.96 15.72
CA PHE A 50 -6.19 -5.53 14.75
C PHE A 50 -4.73 -5.69 15.21
N PHE A 51 -4.37 -5.60 16.52
CA PHE A 51 -2.99 -5.76 17.03
C PHE A 51 -2.70 -7.10 17.70
N LEU A 52 -3.71 -7.97 17.82
CA LEU A 52 -3.58 -9.32 18.40
C LEU A 52 -3.77 -10.41 17.34
N ASN A 53 -4.58 -10.12 16.31
CA ASN A 53 -4.67 -10.90 15.08
C ASN A 53 -4.99 -9.98 13.89
N PRO A 54 -4.00 -9.24 13.38
CA PRO A 54 -4.15 -8.40 12.18
C PRO A 54 -4.52 -9.22 10.94
N SER A 55 -4.20 -10.52 10.88
CA SER A 55 -4.64 -11.41 9.80
C SER A 55 -6.17 -11.63 9.80
N SER A 56 -6.85 -11.46 10.94
CA SER A 56 -8.32 -11.36 11.00
C SER A 56 -8.85 -10.01 10.53
N SER A 57 -8.00 -8.97 10.55
CA SER A 57 -8.34 -7.64 10.02
C SER A 57 -8.12 -7.56 8.51
N LEU A 58 -7.19 -8.33 7.96
CA LEU A 58 -7.03 -8.56 6.53
C LEU A 58 -8.25 -9.33 6.02
N SER A 59 -9.33 -8.60 5.77
CA SER A 59 -10.50 -9.08 5.00
C SER A 59 -10.21 -9.16 3.49
N ILE A 60 -8.95 -9.45 3.14
CA ILE A 60 -8.65 -10.44 2.10
C ILE A 60 -9.22 -11.75 2.64
N VAL A 61 -10.48 -12.01 2.31
CA VAL A 61 -11.28 -13.07 2.91
C VAL A 61 -10.57 -14.42 2.79
N LYS A 62 -10.03 -14.93 3.91
CA LYS A 62 -9.66 -16.34 4.10
C LYS A 62 -10.94 -17.18 4.23
N ASP A 63 -11.77 -17.14 3.19
CA ASP A 63 -12.59 -18.28 2.82
C ASP A 63 -11.61 -19.38 2.44
N ASP A 64 -11.82 -20.61 2.90
CA ASP A 64 -11.10 -21.78 2.35
C ASP A 64 -11.46 -22.04 0.87
N GLY A 65 -12.45 -21.29 0.35
CA GLY A 65 -12.79 -21.14 -1.06
C GLY A 65 -12.30 -19.84 -1.71
N CYS A 66 -11.36 -19.09 -1.12
CA CYS A 66 -10.69 -17.97 -1.78
C CYS A 66 -9.66 -18.47 -2.83
N GLU A 67 -10.13 -19.30 -3.76
CA GLU A 67 -9.42 -19.54 -5.00
C GLU A 67 -9.17 -18.20 -5.68
N LEU A 68 -7.91 -17.94 -6.01
CA LEU A 68 -7.50 -16.84 -6.88
C LEU A 68 -8.39 -16.83 -8.14
N LEU A 69 -9.34 -15.86 -8.19
CA LEU A 69 -10.40 -15.73 -9.20
C LEU A 69 -9.93 -16.30 -10.56
N PRO A 70 -10.60 -17.32 -11.13
CA PRO A 70 -10.01 -18.22 -12.13
C PRO A 70 -9.41 -17.45 -13.31
N GLY A 71 -8.09 -17.36 -13.31
CA GLY A 71 -7.28 -16.45 -14.13
C GLY A 71 -6.16 -15.73 -13.37
N SER A 72 -6.30 -15.55 -12.05
CA SER A 72 -5.29 -14.86 -11.20
C SER A 72 -4.26 -15.79 -10.52
N TYR A 73 -4.24 -17.07 -10.91
CA TYR A 73 -3.09 -17.96 -10.72
C TYR A 73 -1.91 -17.49 -11.57
N LEU A 74 -1.07 -16.62 -11.00
CA LEU A 74 0.13 -16.09 -11.63
C LEU A 74 1.26 -17.12 -11.68
N GLU A 75 1.25 -18.00 -12.70
CA GLU A 75 2.46 -18.70 -13.17
C GLU A 75 3.45 -17.72 -13.88
N ALA A 76 3.40 -16.42 -13.58
CA ALA A 76 4.33 -15.43 -14.10
C ALA A 76 5.78 -15.67 -13.65
N ASN A 77 5.95 -16.30 -12.48
CA ASN A 77 7.24 -16.67 -11.89
C ASN A 77 8.16 -17.45 -12.87
N THR A 78 7.58 -18.33 -13.70
CA THR A 78 8.35 -19.19 -14.63
C THR A 78 8.56 -18.59 -16.02
N LEU A 79 7.80 -17.55 -16.41
CA LEU A 79 7.72 -17.12 -17.81
C LEU A 79 8.71 -16.00 -18.19
N PHE A 80 9.03 -15.07 -17.28
CA PHE A 80 9.89 -13.92 -17.58
C PHE A 80 10.93 -13.55 -16.50
N GLY A 81 11.12 -14.39 -15.47
CA GLY A 81 12.11 -14.13 -14.41
C GLY A 81 11.76 -12.92 -13.53
N MET A 82 10.47 -12.58 -13.43
CA MET A 82 9.96 -11.58 -12.51
C MET A 82 9.32 -12.31 -11.33
N ASP A 83 9.96 -12.26 -10.15
CA ASP A 83 9.40 -12.78 -8.88
C ASP A 83 8.29 -11.85 -8.34
N ILE A 84 7.27 -11.53 -9.16
CA ILE A 84 6.04 -10.86 -8.73
C ILE A 84 5.12 -11.91 -8.07
N ASN A 85 5.65 -12.57 -7.05
CA ASN A 85 4.85 -13.41 -6.17
C ASN A 85 3.99 -12.48 -5.30
N ARG A 86 2.76 -12.17 -5.74
CA ARG A 86 1.75 -11.47 -4.92
C ARG A 86 1.64 -12.11 -3.53
N VAL A 87 1.75 -13.44 -3.49
CA VAL A 87 1.83 -14.26 -2.28
C VAL A 87 3.00 -13.84 -1.38
N SER A 88 4.23 -13.68 -1.88
CA SER A 88 5.38 -13.30 -1.05
C SER A 88 5.31 -11.85 -0.55
N HIS A 89 4.71 -10.94 -1.32
CA HIS A 89 4.54 -9.55 -0.91
C HIS A 89 3.50 -9.42 0.21
N ILE A 90 2.40 -10.18 0.13
CA ILE A 90 1.41 -10.27 1.22
C ILE A 90 2.00 -11.00 2.42
N GLN A 91 2.72 -12.11 2.23
CA GLN A 91 3.39 -12.85 3.31
C GLN A 91 4.47 -12.03 4.03
N GLU A 92 5.23 -11.17 3.33
CA GLU A 92 6.21 -10.30 3.96
C GLU A 92 5.53 -9.19 4.79
N ILE A 93 4.38 -8.68 4.32
CA ILE A 93 3.54 -7.77 5.09
C ILE A 93 2.95 -8.49 6.32
N GLU A 94 2.36 -9.69 6.16
CA GLU A 94 1.86 -10.54 7.26
C GLU A 94 2.97 -10.87 8.27
N SER A 95 4.20 -11.22 7.83
CA SER A 95 5.33 -11.54 8.72
C SER A 95 5.79 -10.34 9.54
N LYS A 96 5.98 -9.16 8.92
CA LYS A 96 6.33 -7.91 9.64
C LYS A 96 5.24 -7.51 10.64
N ILE A 97 3.99 -7.79 10.29
CA ILE A 97 2.81 -7.56 11.12
C ILE A 97 2.78 -8.52 12.32
N ASP A 98 3.08 -9.81 12.13
CA ASP A 98 3.13 -10.80 13.22
C ASP A 98 4.33 -10.60 14.16
N GLU A 99 5.50 -10.23 13.62
CA GLU A 99 6.65 -9.76 14.40
C GLU A 99 6.27 -8.57 15.31
N CYS A 100 5.42 -7.68 14.82
CA CYS A 100 4.95 -6.52 15.58
C CYS A 100 3.90 -6.87 16.65
N ASN A 101 3.02 -7.83 16.41
CA ASN A 101 2.08 -8.31 17.44
C ASN A 101 2.87 -8.83 18.66
N HIS A 102 3.84 -9.72 18.42
CA HIS A 102 4.70 -10.26 19.48
C HIS A 102 5.52 -9.17 20.18
N HIS A 103 5.94 -8.12 19.46
CA HIS A 103 6.60 -6.98 20.08
C HIS A 103 5.66 -6.22 21.05
N ILE A 104 4.43 -5.90 20.60
CA ILE A 104 3.39 -5.24 21.42
C ILE A 104 3.04 -6.10 22.64
N GLU A 105 2.78 -7.40 22.46
CA GLU A 105 2.49 -8.35 23.53
C GLU A 105 3.62 -8.36 24.57
N SER A 106 4.87 -8.48 24.14
CA SER A 106 6.03 -8.51 25.04
C SER A 106 6.17 -7.24 25.88
N ILE A 107 5.80 -6.07 25.33
CA ILE A 107 5.87 -4.78 26.02
C ILE A 107 4.72 -4.63 27.00
N ILE A 108 3.50 -5.04 26.64
CA ILE A 108 2.34 -4.97 27.53
C ILE A 108 2.51 -5.96 28.70
N LEU A 109 3.03 -7.16 28.46
CA LEU A 109 3.38 -8.12 29.52
C LEU A 109 4.45 -7.53 30.46
N LYS A 110 5.56 -7.01 29.91
CA LYS A 110 6.66 -6.41 30.69
C LYS A 110 6.22 -5.17 31.48
N ASN A 111 5.35 -4.32 30.91
CA ASN A 111 4.78 -3.18 31.63
C ASN A 111 3.91 -3.68 32.80
N ASN A 112 3.10 -4.71 32.61
CA ASN A 112 2.32 -5.30 33.71
C ASN A 112 3.23 -5.91 34.81
N GLU A 113 4.30 -6.61 34.44
CA GLU A 113 5.32 -7.09 35.40
C GLU A 113 5.92 -5.94 36.22
N ASN A 114 6.28 -4.82 35.59
CA ASN A 114 6.80 -3.61 36.26
C ASN A 114 5.80 -2.95 37.24
N PHE A 115 4.49 -3.22 37.12
CA PHE A 115 3.45 -2.58 37.93
C PHE A 115 2.77 -3.53 38.93
N ASN A 116 2.91 -4.85 38.80
CA ASN A 116 2.24 -5.85 39.65
C ASN A 116 2.59 -5.79 41.15
N SER A 117 3.77 -5.26 41.53
CA SER A 117 4.23 -5.13 42.92
C SER A 117 4.48 -3.68 43.36
N THR A 118 3.92 -2.73 42.62
CA THR A 118 4.30 -1.31 42.70
C THR A 118 3.39 -0.50 43.63
N PRO A 119 3.94 0.47 44.41
CA PRO A 119 3.13 1.37 45.23
C PRO A 119 2.09 2.15 44.41
N HIS A 120 0.83 1.84 44.67
CA HIS A 120 -0.34 2.54 44.16
C HIS A 120 -0.85 3.56 45.18
N TYR A 121 -1.02 4.80 44.73
CA TYR A 121 -1.60 5.89 45.49
C TYR A 121 -2.86 6.38 44.80
N LYS A 122 -3.94 6.55 45.55
CA LYS A 122 -5.23 7.02 45.03
C LYS A 122 -5.62 8.36 45.63
N ILE A 123 -6.03 9.30 44.80
CA ILE A 123 -6.50 10.62 45.21
C ILE A 123 -7.99 10.74 44.88
N ASN A 124 -8.83 10.80 45.91
CA ASN A 124 -10.28 10.96 45.76
C ASN A 124 -10.85 12.01 46.72
N ASP A 125 -11.77 12.87 46.26
CA ASP A 125 -12.31 14.01 47.02
C ASP A 125 -11.20 14.88 47.70
N PHE A 126 -10.07 15.08 47.03
CA PHE A 126 -8.85 15.69 47.61
C PHE A 126 -8.28 14.94 48.84
N LYS A 127 -8.50 13.63 48.99
CA LYS A 127 -7.91 12.76 50.03
C LYS A 127 -6.88 11.85 49.39
N LEU A 128 -5.70 11.69 50.01
CA LEU A 128 -4.70 10.71 49.55
C LEU A 128 -4.87 9.39 50.31
N ILE A 129 -4.87 8.28 49.57
CA ILE A 129 -5.10 6.91 50.02
C ILE A 129 -3.93 6.02 49.53
N ASP A 130 -3.48 5.05 50.34
CA ASP A 130 -2.42 4.10 49.99
C ASP A 130 -2.94 2.77 49.38
N THR A 131 -2.00 1.88 49.05
CA THR A 131 -2.23 0.50 48.54
C THR A 131 -3.11 -0.37 49.43
N GLN A 132 -3.29 -0.03 50.70
CA GLN A 132 -4.07 -0.79 51.68
C GLN A 132 -5.42 -0.12 51.99
N GLY A 133 -5.75 0.98 51.31
CA GLY A 133 -6.96 1.77 51.56
C GLY A 133 -6.84 2.76 52.73
N ASN A 134 -5.66 2.93 53.34
CA ASN A 134 -5.49 3.87 54.45
C ASN A 134 -5.48 5.31 53.94
N THR A 135 -6.30 6.19 54.51
CA THR A 135 -6.26 7.63 54.21
C THR A 135 -5.02 8.30 54.81
N ILE A 136 -3.95 8.43 54.01
CA ILE A 136 -2.70 9.09 54.40
C ILE A 136 -2.92 10.60 54.68
N ILE A 137 -3.70 11.27 53.82
CA ILE A 137 -4.06 12.70 53.93
C ILE A 137 -5.57 12.85 53.82
N LYS A 138 -6.22 13.34 54.90
CA LYS A 138 -7.68 13.52 54.99
C LYS A 138 -8.24 14.70 54.17
N SER A 139 -7.38 15.64 53.75
CA SER A 139 -7.72 16.76 52.88
C SER A 139 -6.44 17.46 52.42
N LEU A 140 -6.12 17.40 51.13
CA LEU A 140 -4.95 18.03 50.51
C LEU A 140 -5.01 19.57 50.57
N LYS A 141 -6.22 20.15 50.59
CA LYS A 141 -6.42 21.59 50.79
C LYS A 141 -5.92 22.08 52.17
N ASN A 142 -5.72 21.19 53.14
CA ASN A 142 -5.10 21.49 54.44
C ASN A 142 -3.59 21.14 54.44
N LYS A 143 -2.76 21.99 53.84
CA LYS A 143 -1.29 21.83 53.63
C LYS A 143 -0.39 21.70 54.90
N LYS A 144 -0.91 21.27 56.06
CA LYS A 144 -0.19 21.25 57.36
C LYS A 144 0.50 19.94 57.74
N LYS A 145 0.36 18.86 56.96
CA LYS A 145 0.96 17.56 57.27
C LYS A 145 2.12 17.26 56.32
N LYS A 146 3.35 17.16 56.83
CA LYS A 146 4.41 16.43 56.13
C LYS A 146 4.06 14.95 56.15
N VAL A 147 4.13 14.30 54.99
CA VAL A 147 3.87 12.87 54.79
C VAL A 147 5.03 12.33 53.96
N ASP A 148 5.51 11.14 54.29
CA ASP A 148 6.64 10.53 53.57
C ASP A 148 6.15 9.70 52.39
N ILE A 149 5.93 10.39 51.26
CA ILE A 149 5.49 9.84 49.97
C ILE A 149 6.52 10.20 48.87
N PRO A 150 6.59 9.46 47.76
CA PRO A 150 7.62 9.69 46.73
C PRO A 150 7.43 10.96 45.88
N PHE A 151 6.35 11.71 46.10
CA PHE A 151 6.00 12.91 45.34
C PHE A 151 5.40 13.99 46.25
N LYS A 152 5.53 15.25 45.83
CA LYS A 152 4.76 16.37 46.36
C LYS A 152 3.45 16.52 45.60
N ILE A 153 2.45 16.99 46.33
CA ILE A 153 1.10 17.28 45.83
C ILE A 153 0.78 18.70 46.27
N ASP A 154 0.52 19.57 45.30
CA ASP A 154 -0.10 20.87 45.50
C ASP A 154 -1.44 20.91 44.74
N ILE A 155 -2.29 21.88 45.06
CA ILE A 155 -3.55 22.13 44.34
C ILE A 155 -3.50 23.60 43.91
N GLU A 156 -3.84 23.83 42.65
CA GLU A 156 -4.13 25.14 42.09
C GLU A 156 -5.54 25.14 41.51
N THR A 157 -6.09 26.31 41.25
CA THR A 157 -7.45 26.48 40.72
C THR A 157 -7.34 27.30 39.43
N THR A 158 -7.90 26.80 38.33
CA THR A 158 -7.81 27.41 36.99
C THR A 158 -8.63 28.72 36.90
N GLU A 159 -8.47 29.47 35.81
CA GLU A 159 -9.27 30.69 35.57
C GLU A 159 -10.79 30.37 35.47
N ASP A 160 -11.14 29.20 34.93
CA ASP A 160 -12.50 28.66 34.86
C ASP A 160 -13.04 28.13 36.21
N LYS A 161 -12.18 28.07 37.23
CA LYS A 161 -12.43 27.65 38.63
C LYS A 161 -12.46 26.15 38.91
N ASP A 162 -11.96 25.34 37.99
CA ASP A 162 -11.70 23.93 38.26
C ASP A 162 -10.41 23.77 39.08
N ASP A 163 -10.39 22.87 40.06
CA ASP A 163 -9.16 22.54 40.77
C ASP A 163 -8.32 21.54 39.97
N ILE A 164 -7.00 21.76 39.92
CA ILE A 164 -6.02 20.88 39.28
C ILE A 164 -4.96 20.45 40.30
N ILE A 165 -4.54 19.18 40.23
CA ILE A 165 -3.53 18.63 41.12
C ILE A 165 -2.14 18.79 40.49
N ILE A 166 -1.32 19.62 41.13
CA ILE A 166 0.07 19.85 40.73
C ILE A 166 0.95 18.76 41.35
N LEU A 167 1.51 17.90 40.51
CA LEU A 167 2.44 16.85 40.92
C LEU A 167 3.90 17.24 40.68
N SER A 168 4.74 16.82 41.61
CA SER A 168 6.20 16.93 41.50
C SER A 168 6.84 15.72 42.17
N ILE A 169 7.37 14.79 41.37
CA ILE A 169 7.84 13.47 41.82
C ILE A 169 9.32 13.60 42.22
N GLN A 170 9.69 13.20 43.44
CA GLN A 170 10.91 13.73 44.10
C GLN A 170 11.82 12.67 44.76
N LYS A 171 11.49 11.38 44.71
CA LYS A 171 12.10 10.36 45.57
C LYS A 171 12.41 9.07 44.79
N GLU A 172 13.30 8.26 45.36
CA GLU A 172 13.74 6.95 44.87
C GLU A 172 12.64 5.87 44.93
N SER A 173 11.49 6.07 44.28
CA SER A 173 10.55 5.00 43.94
C SER A 173 10.85 4.54 42.52
N SER A 174 11.41 3.34 42.34
CA SER A 174 11.73 2.82 40.99
C SER A 174 10.48 2.71 40.12
N HIS A 175 9.33 2.39 40.71
CA HIS A 175 8.04 2.34 40.02
C HIS A 175 6.99 3.06 40.87
N LEU A 176 6.00 3.69 40.21
CA LEU A 176 4.96 4.49 40.86
C LEU A 176 3.63 4.40 40.08
N ILE A 177 2.51 4.22 40.79
CA ILE A 177 1.17 4.31 40.22
C ILE A 177 0.38 5.40 40.97
N ILE A 178 -0.25 6.34 40.25
CA ILE A 178 -1.15 7.34 40.82
C ILE A 178 -2.50 7.33 40.08
N GLU A 179 -3.58 7.10 40.82
CA GLU A 179 -4.96 7.28 40.36
C GLU A 179 -5.56 8.56 40.98
N CYS A 180 -6.33 9.33 40.21
CA CYS A 180 -6.98 10.55 40.67
C CYS A 180 -8.35 10.78 40.00
N ASP A 181 -9.32 11.31 40.75
CA ASP A 181 -10.63 11.74 40.24
C ASP A 181 -10.67 13.17 39.67
N ILE A 182 -9.54 13.86 39.66
CA ILE A 182 -9.37 15.29 39.31
C ILE A 182 -8.20 15.41 38.32
N PRO A 183 -8.18 16.40 37.40
CA PRO A 183 -7.06 16.69 36.51
C PRO A 183 -5.69 16.81 37.22
N ILE A 184 -4.63 16.42 36.51
CA ILE A 184 -3.24 16.43 36.96
C ILE A 184 -2.39 17.32 36.05
N GLU A 185 -1.53 18.16 36.64
CA GLU A 185 -0.39 18.78 35.95
C GLU A 185 0.93 18.25 36.51
N ILE A 186 1.85 17.86 35.63
CA ILE A 186 3.19 17.35 36.00
C ILE A 186 4.22 18.45 35.76
N ARG A 187 4.78 19.01 36.83
CA ARG A 187 5.78 20.11 36.76
C ARG A 187 7.23 19.69 37.00
N SER A 188 7.47 18.55 37.65
CA SER A 188 8.83 17.99 37.80
C SER A 188 8.82 16.49 38.11
N ILE A 189 9.85 15.76 37.67
CA ILE A 189 10.11 14.35 37.99
C ILE A 189 11.61 14.18 38.31
N SER A 190 11.94 13.40 39.34
CA SER A 190 13.34 13.03 39.65
C SER A 190 13.87 12.00 38.66
N THR A 191 15.18 12.07 38.37
CA THR A 191 15.90 11.19 37.43
C THR A 191 15.91 9.70 37.80
N ASP A 192 15.51 9.37 39.03
CA ASP A 192 15.71 8.07 39.67
C ASP A 192 14.47 7.17 39.57
N VAL A 193 13.36 7.73 39.06
CA VAL A 193 12.11 7.01 38.82
C VAL A 193 12.22 6.26 37.49
N LYS A 194 11.97 4.95 37.48
CA LYS A 194 12.04 4.12 36.27
C LYS A 194 10.69 3.92 35.61
N SER A 195 9.59 3.85 36.36
CA SER A 195 8.27 3.60 35.78
C SER A 195 7.17 4.41 36.46
N ILE A 196 6.30 5.00 35.66
CA ILE A 196 5.17 5.80 36.13
C ILE A 196 3.91 5.39 35.37
N ARG A 197 2.86 5.04 36.11
CA ARG A 197 1.49 4.88 35.59
C ARG A 197 0.59 5.94 36.21
N LEU A 198 -0.06 6.76 35.38
CA LEU A 198 -1.00 7.80 35.84
C LEU A 198 -2.41 7.52 35.30
N ILE A 199 -3.41 7.75 36.14
CA ILE A 199 -4.83 7.58 35.82
C ILE A 199 -5.57 8.82 36.32
N SER A 200 -6.12 9.64 35.42
CA SER A 200 -6.84 10.89 35.75
C SER A 200 -7.66 11.38 34.56
N PRO A 201 -8.81 12.08 34.74
CA PRO A 201 -9.60 12.61 33.63
C PRO A 201 -8.77 13.42 32.61
N SER A 202 -7.87 14.28 33.07
CA SER A 202 -6.97 15.05 32.20
C SER A 202 -5.56 15.07 32.79
N ILE A 203 -4.54 14.86 31.94
CA ILE A 203 -3.14 14.86 32.35
C ILE A 203 -2.34 15.81 31.45
N TYR A 204 -1.78 16.85 32.06
CA TYR A 204 -0.96 17.87 31.40
C TYR A 204 0.51 17.68 31.79
N LEU A 205 1.39 17.53 30.80
CA LEU A 205 2.81 17.34 31.01
C LEU A 205 3.60 18.59 30.58
N ASN A 206 4.02 19.38 31.58
CA ASN A 206 4.68 20.67 31.41
C ASN A 206 6.18 20.61 31.78
N THR A 207 6.79 19.43 31.71
CA THR A 207 8.17 19.17 32.12
C THR A 207 8.79 18.04 31.30
N ASP A 208 10.10 18.04 31.09
CA ASP A 208 10.78 16.97 30.36
C ASP A 208 10.89 15.70 31.23
N ILE A 209 10.60 14.53 30.64
CA ILE A 209 10.65 13.22 31.30
C ILE A 209 11.74 12.36 30.67
N ASN A 210 12.53 11.66 31.49
CA ASN A 210 13.38 10.54 31.06
C ASN A 210 13.23 9.36 32.03
N ILE A 211 12.52 8.30 31.63
CA ILE A 211 12.22 7.11 32.47
C ILE A 211 12.26 5.82 31.64
N ASP A 212 12.25 4.63 32.26
CA ASP A 212 12.19 3.36 31.52
C ASP A 212 10.79 3.10 30.91
N SER A 213 9.71 3.37 31.64
CA SER A 213 8.33 3.04 31.23
C SER A 213 7.33 4.12 31.66
N PHE A 214 6.67 4.76 30.69
CA PHE A 214 5.58 5.71 30.93
C PHE A 214 4.24 5.11 30.53
N GLU A 215 3.22 5.23 31.39
CA GLU A 215 1.87 4.79 31.09
C GLU A 215 0.84 5.83 31.55
N ILE A 216 -0.06 6.19 30.64
CA ILE A 216 -1.09 7.21 30.84
C ILE A 216 -2.47 6.59 30.56
N ILE A 217 -3.43 6.85 31.44
CA ILE A 217 -4.86 6.58 31.25
C ILE A 217 -5.64 7.87 31.53
N SER A 218 -6.30 8.43 30.52
CA SER A 218 -7.03 9.70 30.61
C SER A 218 -8.19 9.81 29.63
N ASP A 219 -8.99 10.87 29.74
CA ASP A 219 -9.80 11.36 28.63
C ASP A 219 -8.99 12.34 27.77
N VAL A 220 -8.21 13.24 28.39
CA VAL A 220 -7.35 14.21 27.69
C VAL A 220 -5.89 14.12 28.15
N PHE A 221 -4.95 14.08 27.20
CA PHE A 221 -3.51 14.20 27.46
C PHE A 221 -2.88 15.28 26.58
N GLU A 222 -2.13 16.20 27.18
CA GLU A 222 -1.32 17.20 26.44
C GLU A 222 0.11 17.27 26.98
N SER A 223 1.10 17.30 26.08
CA SER A 223 2.54 17.25 26.41
C SER A 223 3.30 18.43 25.82
N ASP A 224 3.48 19.47 26.64
CA ASP A 224 4.34 20.64 26.40
C ASP A 224 5.79 20.45 26.88
N GLY A 225 6.07 19.38 27.64
CA GLY A 225 7.39 18.81 27.85
C GLY A 225 7.67 17.63 26.89
N SER A 226 8.95 17.29 26.73
CA SER A 226 9.41 16.12 25.96
C SER A 226 9.36 14.83 26.80
N VAL A 227 9.20 13.68 26.13
CA VAL A 227 9.21 12.36 26.78
C VAL A 227 10.30 11.49 26.15
N SER A 228 11.26 11.04 26.96
CA SER A 228 12.21 9.98 26.65
C SER A 228 11.82 8.74 27.46
N ALA A 229 11.28 7.70 26.80
CA ALA A 229 10.83 6.48 27.49
C ALA A 229 11.01 5.21 26.65
N LYS A 230 11.56 4.13 27.22
CA LYS A 230 11.75 2.87 26.48
C LYS A 230 10.42 2.27 26.06
N SER A 231 9.43 2.29 26.94
CA SER A 231 8.01 2.08 26.60
C SER A 231 7.19 3.32 26.98
N PHE A 232 6.39 3.83 26.06
CA PHE A 232 5.33 4.80 26.34
C PHE A 232 3.98 4.25 25.86
N LEU A 233 3.10 3.92 26.80
CA LEU A 233 1.72 3.47 26.55
C LEU A 233 0.74 4.60 26.90
N LEU A 234 0.18 5.23 25.88
CA LEU A 234 -0.76 6.35 26.01
C LEU A 234 -2.20 5.88 25.69
N ARG A 235 -3.06 5.87 26.71
CA ARG A 235 -4.48 5.53 26.58
C ARG A 235 -5.31 6.77 26.91
N SER A 236 -5.73 7.51 25.89
CA SER A 236 -6.46 8.77 26.05
C SER A 236 -7.51 8.94 24.95
N LYS A 237 -8.67 9.54 25.21
CA LYS A 237 -9.61 9.85 24.11
C LYS A 237 -8.98 10.84 23.15
N GLU A 238 -8.50 11.95 23.70
CA GLU A 238 -7.77 12.99 22.98
C GLU A 238 -6.32 13.03 23.48
N ALA A 239 -5.36 13.11 22.56
CA ALA A 239 -3.94 13.21 22.85
C ALA A 239 -3.24 14.23 21.95
N ILE A 240 -2.48 15.13 22.57
CA ILE A 240 -1.72 16.17 21.89
C ILE A 240 -0.26 16.13 22.36
N LEU A 241 0.66 15.92 21.42
CA LEU A 241 2.09 15.99 21.66
C LEU A 241 2.63 17.28 21.04
N ASN A 242 2.98 18.28 21.87
CA ASN A 242 3.52 19.57 21.40
C ASN A 242 5.05 19.57 21.27
N LYS A 243 5.74 18.61 21.90
CA LYS A 243 7.20 18.45 21.87
C LYS A 243 7.66 17.12 21.29
N ASP A 244 8.95 17.05 21.03
CA ASP A 244 9.70 15.85 20.69
C ASP A 244 9.44 14.73 21.71
N ASN A 245 9.30 13.50 21.25
CA ASN A 245 9.21 12.32 22.12
C ASN A 245 10.10 11.21 21.52
N THR A 246 10.85 10.51 22.36
CA THR A 246 11.82 9.50 21.96
C THR A 246 11.73 8.23 22.81
N GLY A 247 12.18 7.09 22.26
CA GLY A 247 12.09 5.83 22.98
C GLY A 247 12.48 4.59 22.19
N ASN A 248 12.13 3.42 22.71
CA ASN A 248 12.13 2.18 21.91
C ASN A 248 10.73 1.94 21.33
N CYS A 249 9.65 2.12 22.10
CA CYS A 249 8.28 1.86 21.63
C CYS A 249 7.25 2.88 22.14
N PHE A 250 6.41 3.36 21.21
CA PHE A 250 5.19 4.12 21.49
C PHE A 250 3.95 3.31 21.13
N ILE A 251 2.99 3.21 22.05
CA ILE A 251 1.69 2.58 21.84
C ILE A 251 0.60 3.59 22.21
N PHE A 252 -0.28 3.92 21.26
CA PHE A 252 -1.48 4.73 21.49
C PHE A 252 -2.76 3.92 21.33
N VAL A 253 -3.72 4.12 22.25
CA VAL A 253 -5.10 3.63 22.11
C VAL A 253 -6.07 4.74 22.52
N GLY A 254 -6.89 5.22 21.57
CA GLY A 254 -7.74 6.38 21.81
C GLY A 254 -8.71 6.73 20.67
N GLU A 255 -9.18 7.98 20.66
CA GLU A 255 -10.08 8.51 19.64
C GLU A 255 -9.32 9.43 18.66
N GLU A 256 -8.71 10.51 19.16
CA GLU A 256 -7.89 11.46 18.39
C GLU A 256 -6.46 11.63 18.94
N LEU A 257 -5.50 11.74 18.02
CA LEU A 257 -4.07 11.96 18.32
C LEU A 257 -3.47 12.99 17.36
N GLU A 258 -2.83 14.04 17.88
CA GLU A 258 -2.06 15.02 17.09
C GLU A 258 -0.60 15.13 17.56
N PHE A 259 0.32 14.95 16.61
CA PHE A 259 1.75 15.19 16.75
C PHE A 259 2.10 16.56 16.15
N LYS A 260 2.61 17.51 16.96
CA LYS A 260 2.93 18.89 16.52
C LYS A 260 4.43 19.23 16.43
N SER A 261 5.30 18.44 17.05
CA SER A 261 6.74 18.62 16.91
C SER A 261 7.30 17.94 15.65
N SER A 262 8.62 17.91 15.51
CA SER A 262 9.30 17.25 14.37
C SER A 262 10.18 16.05 14.74
N SER A 263 10.59 15.91 16.01
CA SER A 263 11.51 14.84 16.46
C SER A 263 10.76 13.76 17.26
N TYR A 264 10.00 12.93 16.56
CA TYR A 264 9.35 11.73 17.11
C TYR A 264 10.12 10.47 16.71
N TYR A 265 11.01 9.98 17.57
CA TYR A 265 11.91 8.86 17.25
C TYR A 265 11.79 7.69 18.24
N TYR A 266 11.19 6.61 17.77
CA TYR A 266 11.07 5.32 18.45
C TYR A 266 11.60 4.20 17.54
N ASP A 267 12.08 3.10 18.12
CA ASP A 267 12.37 1.86 17.38
C ASP A 267 11.09 1.20 16.82
N GLY A 268 9.90 1.59 17.30
CA GLY A 268 8.59 1.20 16.76
C GLY A 268 7.45 2.07 17.29
N MET A 269 6.42 2.30 16.47
CA MET A 269 5.25 3.12 16.83
C MET A 269 3.94 2.45 16.38
N PHE A 270 3.01 2.28 17.32
CA PHE A 270 1.76 1.55 17.14
C PHE A 270 0.58 2.42 17.57
N ILE A 271 -0.35 2.72 16.67
CA ILE A 271 -1.40 3.72 16.89
C ILE A 271 -2.78 3.13 16.58
N SER A 272 -3.61 2.99 17.61
CA SER A 272 -5.03 2.64 17.53
C SER A 272 -5.89 3.88 17.79
N SER A 273 -6.62 4.34 16.78
CA SER A 273 -7.52 5.50 16.87
C SER A 273 -8.91 5.15 16.35
N THR A 274 -9.96 5.58 17.05
CA THR A 274 -11.36 5.36 16.63
C THR A 274 -11.96 6.53 15.85
N SER A 275 -11.26 7.67 15.74
CA SER A 275 -11.64 8.81 14.89
C SER A 275 -10.52 9.19 13.91
N LYS A 276 -9.41 9.74 14.44
CA LYS A 276 -8.45 10.51 13.63
C LYS A 276 -7.03 10.54 14.18
N VAL A 277 -6.04 10.50 13.29
CA VAL A 277 -4.62 10.76 13.62
C VAL A 277 -4.08 11.87 12.72
N ILE A 278 -3.35 12.81 13.32
CA ILE A 278 -2.75 13.95 12.64
C ILE A 278 -1.25 13.99 12.91
N PHE A 279 -0.47 14.11 11.84
CA PHE A 279 0.97 14.34 11.93
C PHE A 279 1.33 15.68 11.28
N GLU A 280 1.89 16.60 12.07
CA GLU A 280 2.58 17.77 11.54
C GLU A 280 3.89 17.32 10.89
N GLU A 281 4.83 16.76 11.68
CA GLU A 281 6.08 16.17 11.18
C GLU A 281 6.49 14.94 12.02
N VAL A 282 7.14 13.94 11.39
CA VAL A 282 7.59 12.67 12.02
C VAL A 282 8.92 12.22 11.41
N ASN A 283 9.83 11.69 12.23
CA ASN A 283 11.07 11.03 11.80
C ASN A 283 11.41 9.82 12.69
N ASN A 284 10.93 8.64 12.32
CA ASN A 284 10.71 7.51 13.23
C ASN A 284 11.25 6.17 12.69
N GLY A 285 11.19 5.11 13.49
CA GLY A 285 11.32 3.72 13.04
C GLY A 285 10.09 3.23 12.25
N PRO A 286 9.75 1.93 12.30
CA PRO A 286 8.51 1.40 11.74
C PRO A 286 7.27 2.01 12.40
N VAL A 287 6.25 2.33 11.60
CA VAL A 287 5.00 2.93 12.08
C VAL A 287 3.79 2.13 11.58
N PHE A 288 2.92 1.74 12.51
CA PHE A 288 1.71 0.96 12.28
C PHE A 288 0.49 1.73 12.78
N ILE A 289 -0.45 2.04 11.88
CA ILE A 289 -1.58 2.92 12.17
C ILE A 289 -2.89 2.27 11.76
N HIS A 290 -3.81 2.14 12.72
CA HIS A 290 -5.21 1.84 12.48
C HIS A 290 -6.06 3.03 12.95
N SER A 291 -6.66 3.75 12.01
CA SER A 291 -7.53 4.91 12.30
C SER A 291 -8.48 5.19 11.14
N PRO A 292 -9.75 5.56 11.35
CA PRO A 292 -10.63 5.95 10.26
C PRO A 292 -10.07 7.09 9.40
N THR A 293 -9.44 8.09 10.01
CA THR A 293 -8.90 9.27 9.30
C THR A 293 -7.43 9.53 9.63
N ILE A 294 -6.57 9.61 8.62
CA ILE A 294 -5.15 10.01 8.80
C ILE A 294 -4.87 11.27 8.00
N ILE A 295 -4.24 12.26 8.62
CA ILE A 295 -3.84 13.52 7.97
C ILE A 295 -2.35 13.74 8.16
N LEU A 296 -1.61 13.77 7.04
CA LEU A 296 -0.20 14.19 7.01
C LEU A 296 -0.13 15.64 6.53
N LYS A 297 0.55 16.52 7.28
CA LYS A 297 0.70 17.94 6.94
C LYS A 297 2.05 18.27 6.32
N ASN A 298 3.18 17.89 6.95
CA ASN A 298 4.53 18.19 6.48
C ASN A 298 5.35 16.89 6.22
N SER A 299 6.57 16.77 6.74
CA SER A 299 7.45 15.63 6.48
C SER A 299 7.03 14.39 7.27
N PHE A 300 7.06 13.21 6.63
CA PHE A 300 6.90 11.92 7.31
C PHE A 300 8.03 11.00 6.86
N VAL A 301 8.97 10.74 7.77
CA VAL A 301 10.10 9.83 7.57
C VAL A 301 9.93 8.64 8.50
N SER A 302 10.06 7.44 7.94
CA SER A 302 9.95 6.15 8.64
C SER A 302 10.78 5.10 7.91
N SER A 303 11.17 4.03 8.58
CA SER A 303 11.80 2.86 7.92
C SER A 303 10.80 1.93 7.25
N TYR A 304 9.55 1.88 7.71
CA TYR A 304 8.45 1.05 7.19
C TYR A 304 7.09 1.62 7.66
N LEU A 305 6.13 1.81 6.76
CA LEU A 305 4.81 2.37 7.09
C LEU A 305 3.68 1.40 6.72
N PHE A 306 2.96 0.89 7.72
CA PHE A 306 1.69 0.20 7.52
C PHE A 306 0.50 1.05 7.99
N VAL A 307 -0.46 1.26 7.10
CA VAL A 307 -1.67 2.04 7.34
C VAL A 307 -2.92 1.21 7.02
N LYS A 308 -3.87 1.18 7.95
CA LYS A 308 -5.25 0.73 7.75
C LYS A 308 -6.21 1.88 8.10
N CYS A 309 -6.94 2.41 7.13
CA CYS A 309 -7.84 3.55 7.35
C CYS A 309 -9.10 3.59 6.46
N GLN A 310 -10.06 4.47 6.78
CA GLN A 310 -11.13 4.80 5.83
C GLN A 310 -10.72 5.93 4.88
N THR A 311 -9.91 6.89 5.35
CA THR A 311 -9.38 7.97 4.53
C THR A 311 -7.98 8.38 4.99
N ILE A 312 -7.06 8.57 4.05
CA ILE A 312 -5.79 9.28 4.27
C ILE A 312 -5.68 10.51 3.37
N GLU A 313 -5.43 11.68 3.97
CA GLU A 313 -5.05 12.91 3.27
C GLU A 313 -3.55 13.17 3.44
N ILE A 314 -2.84 13.26 2.32
CA ILE A 314 -1.46 13.70 2.23
C ILE A 314 -1.50 15.11 1.62
N ARG A 315 -1.17 16.14 2.40
CA ARG A 315 -1.38 17.54 2.01
C ARG A 315 -0.29 18.04 1.05
N LYS A 316 -0.52 19.23 0.46
CA LYS A 316 0.31 19.77 -0.62
C LYS A 316 1.79 19.95 -0.26
N ASN A 317 2.07 20.31 0.99
CA ASN A 317 3.43 20.52 1.49
C ASN A 317 4.05 19.22 2.05
N SER A 318 3.31 18.11 2.05
CA SER A 318 3.72 16.89 2.72
C SER A 318 4.69 16.07 1.88
N LYS A 319 5.65 15.43 2.55
CA LYS A 319 6.60 14.51 1.91
C LYS A 319 6.70 13.25 2.74
N ILE A 320 6.11 12.15 2.26
CA ILE A 320 6.41 10.81 2.76
C ILE A 320 7.72 10.37 2.14
N ASN A 321 8.69 10.03 2.97
CA ASN A 321 9.95 9.40 2.57
C ASN A 321 10.14 8.15 3.43
N CYS A 322 9.54 7.06 2.99
CA CYS A 322 9.52 5.79 3.70
C CYS A 322 9.91 4.68 2.71
N PRO A 323 10.99 3.91 2.99
CA PRO A 323 11.53 2.94 2.03
C PRO A 323 10.55 1.87 1.56
N GLU A 324 9.56 1.51 2.39
CA GLU A 324 8.59 0.42 2.19
C GLU A 324 7.23 0.89 2.77
N ILE A 325 6.14 0.84 1.97
CA ILE A 325 4.83 1.39 2.37
C ILE A 325 3.68 0.41 2.02
N ALA A 326 2.70 0.27 2.90
CA ALA A 326 1.43 -0.42 2.65
C ALA A 326 0.25 0.41 3.19
N ILE A 327 -0.78 0.62 2.37
CA ILE A 327 -1.95 1.44 2.69
C ILE A 327 -3.24 0.69 2.31
N GLU A 328 -3.79 -0.04 3.26
CA GLU A 328 -5.17 -0.51 3.16
C GLU A 328 -6.11 0.67 3.45
N SER A 329 -6.85 1.15 2.43
CA SER A 329 -7.72 2.30 2.62
C SER A 329 -8.91 2.35 1.69
N SER A 330 -10.07 2.73 2.21
CA SER A 330 -11.21 3.07 1.35
C SER A 330 -10.99 4.34 0.51
N LYS A 331 -10.07 5.24 0.88
CA LYS A 331 -9.88 6.53 0.21
C LYS A 331 -8.50 7.16 0.44
N ILE A 332 -7.81 7.48 -0.65
CA ILE A 332 -6.47 8.09 -0.64
C ILE A 332 -6.50 9.40 -1.42
N ILE A 333 -6.13 10.50 -0.75
CA ILE A 333 -6.04 11.83 -1.35
C ILE A 333 -4.60 12.31 -1.22
N ASN A 334 -3.78 12.13 -2.26
CA ASN A 334 -2.41 12.63 -2.29
C ASN A 334 -2.33 13.96 -3.06
N LYS A 335 -1.91 15.02 -2.37
CA LYS A 335 -1.59 16.34 -2.93
C LYS A 335 -0.10 16.68 -2.80
N GLY A 336 0.67 15.90 -2.05
CA GLY A 336 2.06 16.14 -1.68
C GLY A 336 3.05 15.31 -2.48
N SER A 337 3.96 14.60 -1.82
CA SER A 337 4.91 13.67 -2.44
C SER A 337 5.01 12.38 -1.65
N ILE A 338 4.92 11.23 -2.33
CA ILE A 338 5.25 9.90 -1.79
C ILE A 338 6.54 9.43 -2.46
N ILE A 339 7.53 9.07 -1.66
CA ILE A 339 8.78 8.48 -2.11
C ILE A 339 9.00 7.17 -1.35
N SER A 340 8.94 6.08 -2.10
CA SER A 340 9.36 4.73 -1.71
C SER A 340 10.41 4.28 -2.74
N GLU A 341 11.52 3.72 -2.26
CA GLU A 341 12.71 3.42 -3.10
C GLU A 341 13.49 2.18 -2.61
N LYS A 342 12.82 1.19 -1.99
CA LYS A 342 13.41 -0.16 -1.83
C LYS A 342 12.76 -1.12 -2.82
N LYS A 343 12.35 -2.32 -2.39
CA LYS A 343 12.01 -3.42 -3.31
C LYS A 343 10.52 -3.76 -3.30
N ILE A 344 9.74 -3.24 -2.35
CA ILE A 344 8.39 -3.68 -1.99
C ILE A 344 7.68 -2.46 -1.38
N ASP A 345 6.94 -1.71 -2.21
CA ASP A 345 6.89 -0.25 -2.05
C ASP A 345 5.50 0.38 -1.89
N LEU A 346 4.42 -0.13 -2.52
CA LEU A 346 3.07 0.39 -2.27
C LEU A 346 1.93 -0.61 -2.58
N LEU A 347 1.32 -1.16 -1.52
CA LEU A 347 0.06 -1.92 -1.56
C LEU A 347 -1.14 -0.98 -1.32
N LEU A 348 -2.10 -0.94 -2.26
CA LEU A 348 -3.37 -0.20 -2.12
C LEU A 348 -4.58 -1.14 -2.23
N LEU A 349 -5.44 -1.18 -1.20
CA LEU A 349 -6.62 -2.07 -1.11
C LEU A 349 -7.91 -1.28 -0.82
N TYR A 350 -8.93 -1.44 -1.69
CA TYR A 350 -10.19 -0.68 -1.64
C TYR A 350 -11.44 -1.52 -1.39
N ILE A 351 -12.33 -1.09 -0.49
CA ILE A 351 -13.47 -1.89 0.04
C ILE A 351 -14.86 -1.29 -0.30
N LYS A 352 -14.96 -0.06 -0.82
CA LYS A 352 -16.26 0.65 -1.00
C LYS A 352 -16.66 0.95 -2.44
N LYS A 353 -17.97 0.86 -2.66
CA LYS A 353 -18.71 1.11 -3.91
C LYS A 353 -18.93 2.62 -4.15
N ASN A 354 -18.92 3.01 -5.43
CA ASN A 354 -19.31 4.35 -5.95
C ASN A 354 -18.46 5.59 -5.55
N GLU A 355 -17.37 5.46 -4.80
CA GLU A 355 -16.41 6.57 -4.62
C GLU A 355 -15.18 6.46 -5.53
N VAL A 356 -14.50 7.58 -5.77
CA VAL A 356 -13.16 7.63 -6.39
C VAL A 356 -12.14 7.32 -5.29
N PRO A 357 -11.57 6.10 -5.21
CA PRO A 357 -10.85 5.67 -4.01
C PRO A 357 -9.41 6.22 -3.95
N PHE A 358 -8.92 6.77 -5.06
CA PHE A 358 -7.56 7.27 -5.19
C PHE A 358 -7.54 8.53 -6.05
N ILE A 359 -7.08 9.63 -5.48
CA ILE A 359 -6.85 10.91 -6.16
C ILE A 359 -5.40 11.30 -5.90
N ASN A 360 -4.55 11.11 -6.91
CA ASN A 360 -3.18 11.61 -6.90
C ASN A 360 -3.07 12.90 -7.73
N GLU A 361 -3.00 14.01 -7.02
CA GLU A 361 -2.60 15.35 -7.48
C GLU A 361 -1.12 15.65 -7.14
N GLY A 362 -0.55 14.90 -6.20
CA GLY A 362 0.85 14.94 -5.79
C GLY A 362 1.80 14.09 -6.66
N THR A 363 3.07 14.03 -6.28
CA THR A 363 4.06 13.14 -6.91
C THR A 363 4.07 11.78 -6.22
N ILE A 364 4.24 10.71 -7.00
CA ILE A 364 4.53 9.36 -6.47
C ILE A 364 5.75 8.80 -7.20
N LYS A 365 6.77 8.43 -6.44
CA LYS A 365 7.87 7.58 -6.88
C LYS A 365 7.88 6.31 -6.03
N ALA A 366 7.88 5.17 -6.71
CA ALA A 366 7.96 3.84 -6.13
C ALA A 366 8.96 2.99 -6.92
N PHE A 367 9.45 1.92 -6.31
CA PHE A 367 10.06 0.81 -7.03
C PHE A 367 8.99 -0.11 -7.62
N ASP A 368 8.14 -0.67 -6.76
CA ASP A 368 7.02 -1.53 -7.14
C ASP A 368 5.67 -0.97 -6.65
N LEU A 369 4.63 -1.08 -7.48
CA LEU A 369 3.29 -0.59 -7.18
C LEU A 369 2.25 -1.70 -7.37
N PHE A 370 1.42 -1.96 -6.36
CA PHE A 370 0.32 -2.89 -6.42
C PHE A 370 -0.99 -2.19 -6.04
N CYS A 371 -1.91 -2.07 -7.01
CA CYS A 371 -3.22 -1.46 -6.79
C CYS A 371 -4.33 -2.49 -6.99
N GLU A 372 -5.16 -2.71 -5.97
CA GLU A 372 -6.23 -3.72 -6.01
C GLU A 372 -7.56 -3.21 -5.44
N SER A 373 -8.64 -3.44 -6.19
CA SER A 373 -10.00 -3.31 -5.66
C SER A 373 -10.47 -4.64 -5.08
N ASN A 374 -10.84 -4.67 -3.79
CA ASN A 374 -11.58 -5.78 -3.21
C ASN A 374 -13.07 -5.66 -3.59
N ASN A 375 -13.36 -5.96 -4.86
CA ASN A 375 -14.68 -5.86 -5.47
C ASN A 375 -15.26 -7.27 -5.63
N VAL A 376 -16.13 -7.66 -4.70
CA VAL A 376 -16.67 -9.02 -4.57
C VAL A 376 -17.59 -9.40 -5.74
N ASP A 377 -18.22 -8.43 -6.40
CA ASP A 377 -19.11 -8.64 -7.55
C ASP A 377 -18.46 -8.18 -8.87
N ILE A 378 -17.65 -9.08 -9.45
CA ILE A 378 -16.98 -8.87 -10.75
C ILE A 378 -17.98 -8.85 -11.92
N SER A 379 -19.22 -9.34 -11.71
CA SER A 379 -20.20 -9.54 -12.79
C SER A 379 -20.74 -8.23 -13.37
N ASN A 380 -20.72 -7.15 -12.59
CA ASN A 380 -21.32 -5.88 -12.95
C ASN A 380 -20.24 -4.82 -13.28
N SER A 381 -20.20 -4.39 -14.55
CA SER A 381 -19.20 -3.44 -15.07
C SER A 381 -19.17 -2.10 -14.34
N ASP A 382 -20.30 -1.70 -13.77
CA ASP A 382 -20.56 -0.34 -13.32
C ASP A 382 -19.95 -0.05 -11.94
N TYR A 383 -19.40 -1.06 -11.27
CA TYR A 383 -18.88 -0.96 -9.90
C TYR A 383 -17.36 -0.87 -9.81
N LYS A 384 -16.63 -0.80 -10.93
CA LYS A 384 -15.15 -0.81 -10.93
C LYS A 384 -14.56 0.45 -10.31
N ALA A 385 -13.90 0.28 -9.17
CA ALA A 385 -13.09 1.29 -8.49
C ALA A 385 -12.21 2.05 -9.48
N THR A 386 -12.28 3.38 -9.43
CA THR A 386 -11.61 4.24 -10.40
C THR A 386 -10.60 5.13 -9.72
N MET A 387 -9.33 4.85 -10.00
CA MET A 387 -8.16 5.55 -9.51
C MET A 387 -7.77 6.65 -10.50
N SER A 388 -7.43 7.84 -10.01
CA SER A 388 -7.05 9.00 -10.83
C SER A 388 -5.66 9.50 -10.45
N ASN A 389 -4.71 9.40 -11.38
CA ASN A 389 -3.43 10.06 -11.33
C ASN A 389 -3.41 11.27 -12.30
N LYS A 390 -3.45 12.48 -11.75
CA LYS A 390 -3.40 13.75 -12.51
C LYS A 390 -1.99 14.34 -12.60
N SER A 391 -1.00 13.65 -12.05
CA SER A 391 0.32 14.19 -11.75
C SER A 391 1.42 13.16 -12.02
N ALA A 392 2.64 13.39 -11.54
CA ALA A 392 3.80 12.55 -11.84
C ALA A 392 3.79 11.22 -11.06
N LEU A 393 3.62 10.11 -11.78
CA LEU A 393 3.86 8.76 -11.29
C LEU A 393 5.15 8.18 -11.89
N THR A 394 6.03 7.64 -11.05
CA THR A 394 7.22 6.87 -11.47
C THR A 394 7.23 5.52 -10.76
N VAL A 395 7.31 4.42 -11.52
CA VAL A 395 7.42 3.05 -11.00
C VAL A 395 8.65 2.38 -11.59
N THR A 396 9.65 2.11 -10.74
CA THR A 396 11.03 1.80 -11.16
C THR A 396 11.24 0.35 -11.59
N ASN A 397 10.37 -0.58 -11.16
CA ASN A 397 10.44 -2.01 -11.46
C ASN A 397 9.14 -2.52 -12.10
N SER A 398 8.05 -2.66 -11.34
CA SER A 398 6.76 -3.16 -11.83
C SER A 398 5.53 -2.48 -11.22
N PHE A 399 4.49 -2.28 -12.03
CA PHE A 399 3.15 -1.89 -11.61
C PHE A 399 2.18 -3.02 -11.95
N LEU A 400 1.60 -3.66 -10.93
CA LEU A 400 0.52 -4.63 -11.07
C LEU A 400 -0.83 -3.98 -10.70
N LEU A 401 -1.77 -4.00 -11.64
CA LEU A 401 -3.13 -3.47 -11.49
C LEU A 401 -4.17 -4.59 -11.45
N SER A 402 -4.82 -4.78 -10.30
CA SER A 402 -5.84 -5.80 -10.02
C SER A 402 -7.25 -5.21 -9.87
N ASN A 403 -8.23 -5.81 -10.55
CA ASN A 403 -9.67 -5.58 -10.42
C ASN A 403 -10.13 -4.09 -10.49
N GLY A 404 -9.38 -3.21 -11.17
CA GLY A 404 -9.57 -1.76 -11.05
C GLY A 404 -9.39 -0.96 -12.35
N ASN A 405 -10.00 0.23 -12.40
CA ASN A 405 -9.73 1.23 -13.43
C ASN A 405 -8.62 2.18 -12.95
N PHE A 406 -7.55 2.36 -13.72
CA PHE A 406 -6.49 3.33 -13.43
C PHE A 406 -6.37 4.35 -14.56
N ASN A 407 -6.69 5.61 -14.29
CA ASN A 407 -6.58 6.72 -15.24
C ASN A 407 -5.32 7.55 -14.92
N SER A 408 -4.41 7.71 -15.88
CA SER A 408 -3.12 8.39 -15.68
C SER A 408 -2.83 9.49 -16.71
N GLU A 409 -2.61 10.70 -16.24
CA GLU A 409 -2.11 11.82 -17.06
C GLU A 409 -0.61 11.68 -17.33
N ASN A 410 0.24 11.46 -16.31
CA ASN A 410 1.69 11.35 -16.49
C ASN A 410 2.26 10.15 -15.73
N ALA A 411 2.83 9.17 -16.45
CA ALA A 411 3.45 8.00 -15.84
C ALA A 411 4.72 7.54 -16.58
N ALA A 412 5.76 7.22 -15.82
CA ALA A 412 6.92 6.46 -16.28
C ALA A 412 6.97 5.13 -15.52
N ILE A 413 6.67 4.03 -16.19
CA ILE A 413 6.54 2.70 -15.58
C ILE A 413 7.53 1.76 -16.29
N ARG A 414 8.40 1.09 -15.54
CA ARG A 414 9.34 0.15 -16.17
C ARG A 414 8.64 -1.09 -16.71
N SER A 415 7.84 -1.77 -15.88
CA SER A 415 7.02 -2.93 -16.27
C SER A 415 5.57 -2.70 -15.87
N LEU A 416 4.61 -2.87 -16.78
CA LEU A 416 3.18 -2.69 -16.49
C LEU A 416 2.43 -4.00 -16.71
N TYR A 417 1.76 -4.49 -15.67
CA TYR A 417 0.94 -5.69 -15.69
C TYR A 417 -0.52 -5.34 -15.37
N ILE A 418 -1.42 -5.61 -16.31
CA ILE A 418 -2.84 -5.33 -16.19
C ILE A 418 -3.58 -6.66 -16.17
N SER A 419 -4.06 -7.06 -15.00
CA SER A 419 -4.73 -8.35 -14.81
C SER A 419 -6.13 -8.39 -15.41
N SER A 420 -6.73 -9.58 -15.45
CA SER A 420 -8.13 -9.78 -15.80
C SER A 420 -9.05 -8.79 -15.08
N PHE A 421 -10.02 -8.28 -15.82
CA PHE A 421 -11.02 -7.28 -15.40
C PHE A 421 -10.48 -5.87 -15.08
N SER A 422 -9.17 -5.63 -15.03
CA SER A 422 -8.58 -4.29 -14.88
C SER A 422 -8.64 -3.45 -16.16
N ASN A 423 -8.59 -2.12 -16.04
CA ASN A 423 -8.53 -1.19 -17.17
C ASN A 423 -7.52 -0.07 -16.91
N PHE A 424 -6.42 -0.02 -17.66
CA PHE A 424 -5.47 1.10 -17.64
C PHE A 424 -5.79 2.09 -18.77
N LYS A 425 -5.89 3.38 -18.44
CA LYS A 425 -6.14 4.46 -19.40
C LYS A 425 -5.10 5.57 -19.23
N SER A 426 -4.54 6.08 -20.33
CA SER A 426 -3.64 7.23 -20.30
C SER A 426 -3.99 8.32 -21.32
N SER A 427 -3.83 9.57 -20.90
CA SER A 427 -4.23 10.78 -21.64
C SER A 427 -3.10 11.78 -21.89
N GLY A 428 -2.05 11.81 -21.06
CA GLY A 428 -0.91 12.72 -21.17
C GLY A 428 0.36 12.01 -21.65
N ASN A 429 1.42 11.97 -20.84
CA ASN A 429 2.69 11.33 -21.22
C ASN A 429 2.83 9.96 -20.54
N LEU A 430 3.06 8.91 -21.33
CA LEU A 430 3.26 7.55 -20.85
C LEU A 430 4.58 6.97 -21.38
N SER A 431 5.46 6.58 -20.47
CA SER A 431 6.68 5.81 -20.79
C SER A 431 6.53 4.38 -20.28
N ILE A 432 6.84 3.38 -21.11
CA ILE A 432 6.94 1.96 -20.73
C ILE A 432 8.33 1.43 -21.10
N GLY A 433 9.02 0.79 -20.15
CA GLY A 433 10.43 0.40 -20.27
C GLY A 433 10.65 -0.99 -20.87
N ASP A 434 10.41 -2.03 -20.08
CA ASP A 434 10.80 -3.42 -20.36
C ASP A 434 9.62 -4.32 -20.75
N LEU A 435 8.44 -4.13 -20.15
CA LEU A 435 7.31 -5.04 -20.31
C LEU A 435 5.95 -4.33 -20.22
N LEU A 436 5.01 -4.73 -21.07
CA LEU A 436 3.57 -4.48 -20.94
C LEU A 436 2.82 -5.81 -21.09
N VAL A 437 2.03 -6.20 -20.09
CA VAL A 437 1.11 -7.35 -20.14
C VAL A 437 -0.33 -6.86 -19.99
N VAL A 438 -1.20 -7.31 -20.89
CA VAL A 438 -2.64 -7.02 -20.90
C VAL A 438 -3.40 -8.35 -20.92
N GLU A 439 -3.82 -8.83 -19.75
CA GLU A 439 -4.54 -10.11 -19.62
C GLU A 439 -5.87 -10.13 -20.38
N LYS A 440 -6.41 -11.33 -20.61
CA LYS A 440 -7.78 -11.53 -21.10
C LYS A 440 -8.79 -10.78 -20.21
N ASN A 441 -9.91 -10.32 -20.78
CA ASN A 441 -10.94 -9.53 -20.07
C ASN A 441 -10.47 -8.19 -19.48
N SER A 442 -9.24 -7.75 -19.73
CA SER A 442 -8.70 -6.44 -19.30
C SER A 442 -8.68 -5.42 -20.45
N SER A 443 -8.26 -4.18 -20.18
CA SER A 443 -7.90 -3.24 -21.23
C SER A 443 -6.70 -2.33 -20.94
N PHE A 444 -5.98 -1.98 -22.00
CA PHE A 444 -5.00 -0.90 -22.06
C PHE A 444 -5.42 0.11 -23.13
N ASN A 445 -5.56 1.38 -22.77
CA ASN A 445 -5.92 2.45 -23.69
C ASN A 445 -5.02 3.69 -23.50
N ASN A 446 -4.04 3.86 -24.39
CA ASN A 446 -3.25 5.09 -24.46
C ASN A 446 -3.77 6.03 -25.55
N THR A 447 -4.34 7.17 -25.13
CA THR A 447 -4.72 8.27 -26.01
C THR A 447 -3.72 9.43 -26.00
N GLY A 448 -2.76 9.40 -25.06
CA GLY A 448 -1.72 10.40 -24.91
C GLY A 448 -0.49 10.13 -25.77
N LYS A 449 0.63 10.75 -25.39
CA LYS A 449 1.94 10.56 -26.01
C LYS A 449 2.67 9.37 -25.38
N THR A 450 3.00 8.39 -26.21
CA THR A 450 4.01 7.38 -25.86
C THR A 450 5.40 8.04 -25.88
N MET A 451 6.15 7.92 -24.79
CA MET A 451 7.52 8.44 -24.66
C MET A 451 8.50 7.27 -24.51
N PRO A 452 9.60 7.21 -25.29
CA PRO A 452 10.56 6.12 -25.19
C PRO A 452 11.42 6.25 -23.93
N TYR A 453 11.77 5.12 -23.31
CA TYR A 453 12.92 5.05 -22.42
C TYR A 453 14.22 5.17 -23.24
N SER A 454 15.26 5.77 -22.67
CA SER A 454 16.51 6.08 -23.38
C SER A 454 17.31 4.86 -23.85
N THR A 455 17.16 3.72 -23.17
CA THR A 455 17.90 2.47 -23.43
C THR A 455 17.01 1.23 -23.47
N LEU A 456 15.74 1.34 -23.10
CA LEU A 456 14.81 0.22 -22.94
C LEU A 456 13.69 0.32 -24.00
N LYS A 457 13.27 -0.83 -24.52
CA LYS A 457 12.11 -0.96 -25.40
C LYS A 457 11.24 -2.13 -24.93
N PRO A 458 9.93 -1.94 -24.73
CA PRO A 458 9.12 -2.95 -24.06
C PRO A 458 8.85 -4.16 -24.94
N ILE A 459 8.76 -5.33 -24.31
CA ILE A 459 8.02 -6.47 -24.83
C ILE A 459 6.54 -6.23 -24.50
N VAL A 460 5.66 -6.35 -25.50
CA VAL A 460 4.22 -6.09 -25.34
C VAL A 460 3.46 -7.39 -25.59
N LEU A 461 2.70 -7.85 -24.59
CA LEU A 461 1.93 -9.10 -24.60
C LEU A 461 0.45 -8.80 -24.33
N VAL A 462 -0.43 -9.10 -25.30
CA VAL A 462 -1.85 -8.71 -25.26
C VAL A 462 -2.77 -9.91 -25.49
N SER A 463 -3.52 -10.29 -24.45
CA SER A 463 -4.67 -11.19 -24.51
C SER A 463 -6.01 -10.47 -24.27
N GLY A 464 -5.97 -9.23 -23.75
CA GLY A 464 -7.13 -8.35 -23.53
C GLY A 464 -7.36 -7.34 -24.66
N ASN A 465 -7.97 -6.21 -24.32
CA ASN A 465 -8.22 -5.12 -25.28
C ASN A 465 -7.05 -4.13 -25.30
N PHE A 466 -6.55 -3.76 -26.47
CA PHE A 466 -5.45 -2.81 -26.65
C PHE A 466 -5.83 -1.66 -27.60
N GLN A 467 -5.50 -0.44 -27.19
CA GLN A 467 -5.60 0.77 -28.00
C GLN A 467 -4.40 1.69 -27.70
N CYS A 468 -3.69 2.12 -28.74
CA CYS A 468 -2.64 3.14 -28.63
C CYS A 468 -2.74 4.08 -29.84
N LYS A 469 -2.99 5.37 -29.60
CA LYS A 469 -3.20 6.36 -30.67
C LYS A 469 -1.92 6.94 -31.30
N GLN A 470 -0.75 6.57 -30.79
CA GLN A 470 0.57 7.07 -31.21
C GLN A 470 1.49 5.90 -31.58
N GLU A 471 2.54 6.17 -32.37
CA GLU A 471 3.58 5.19 -32.65
C GLU A 471 4.20 4.68 -31.33
N MET A 472 4.31 3.36 -31.19
CA MET A 472 4.97 2.71 -30.07
C MET A 472 6.23 1.99 -30.56
N GLU A 473 7.40 2.47 -30.13
CA GLU A 473 8.64 1.71 -30.28
C GLU A 473 8.66 0.55 -29.28
N VAL A 474 8.89 -0.66 -29.77
CA VAL A 474 8.87 -1.89 -28.98
C VAL A 474 10.08 -2.77 -29.28
N LYS A 475 10.41 -3.69 -28.37
CA LYS A 475 11.29 -4.81 -28.67
C LYS A 475 10.51 -5.88 -29.44
N LYS A 476 9.42 -6.39 -28.87
CA LYS A 476 8.48 -7.35 -29.48
C LYS A 476 7.04 -6.94 -29.21
N PHE A 477 6.12 -7.29 -30.10
CA PHE A 477 4.68 -7.17 -29.87
C PHE A 477 4.01 -8.52 -30.18
N VAL A 478 3.21 -9.05 -29.25
CA VAL A 478 2.48 -10.31 -29.42
C VAL A 478 1.04 -10.10 -28.96
N CYS A 479 0.07 -10.26 -29.85
CA CYS A 479 -1.34 -10.06 -29.54
C CYS A 479 -2.22 -11.25 -29.97
N SER A 480 -2.92 -11.84 -29.01
CA SER A 480 -4.03 -12.79 -29.17
C SER A 480 -5.39 -12.18 -28.79
N GLY A 481 -5.39 -10.98 -28.21
CA GLY A 481 -6.58 -10.23 -27.76
C GLY A 481 -7.29 -9.44 -28.86
N ILE A 482 -7.78 -8.25 -28.51
CA ILE A 482 -8.53 -7.36 -29.42
C ILE A 482 -7.80 -6.02 -29.54
N ILE A 483 -7.50 -5.58 -30.77
CA ILE A 483 -6.92 -4.26 -31.06
C ILE A 483 -8.02 -3.33 -31.60
N SER A 484 -8.01 -2.06 -31.23
CA SER A 484 -9.03 -1.08 -31.68
C SER A 484 -8.48 0.31 -31.93
N GLY A 485 -9.01 1.01 -32.94
CA GLY A 485 -8.59 2.37 -33.31
C GLY A 485 -7.60 2.35 -34.49
N SER A 486 -6.36 2.74 -34.25
CA SER A 486 -5.25 2.56 -35.20
C SER A 486 -4.12 1.77 -34.53
N LEU A 487 -3.24 1.16 -35.31
CA LEU A 487 -2.08 0.42 -34.81
C LEU A 487 -0.80 0.92 -35.49
N TYR A 488 -0.02 1.73 -34.78
CA TYR A 488 1.26 2.27 -35.24
C TYR A 488 2.40 1.65 -34.40
N LEU A 489 3.18 0.73 -34.99
CA LEU A 489 4.21 -0.05 -34.28
C LEU A 489 5.56 0.00 -34.97
N LYS A 490 6.62 0.12 -34.16
CA LYS A 490 8.01 0.05 -34.62
C LYS A 490 8.81 -0.92 -33.74
N SER A 491 8.95 -2.15 -34.22
CA SER A 491 9.60 -3.26 -33.53
C SER A 491 11.04 -3.47 -34.01
N ASN A 492 11.94 -3.80 -33.09
CA ASN A 492 13.31 -4.21 -33.41
C ASN A 492 13.45 -5.72 -33.72
N ASP A 493 12.37 -6.49 -33.61
CA ASP A 493 12.41 -7.96 -33.60
C ASP A 493 11.16 -8.52 -34.33
N ILE A 494 10.10 -8.89 -33.61
CA ILE A 494 8.87 -9.46 -34.19
C ILE A 494 7.60 -8.71 -33.77
N VAL A 495 6.62 -8.63 -34.67
CA VAL A 495 5.22 -8.31 -34.40
C VAL A 495 4.35 -9.52 -34.79
N SER A 496 3.74 -10.17 -33.80
CA SER A 496 2.91 -11.37 -33.97
C SER A 496 1.45 -11.09 -33.60
N LEU A 497 0.55 -11.34 -34.54
CA LEU A 497 -0.88 -11.04 -34.46
C LEU A 497 -1.70 -12.31 -34.69
N SER A 498 -2.42 -12.76 -33.67
CA SER A 498 -3.28 -13.95 -33.67
C SER A 498 -4.72 -13.68 -33.19
N GLY A 499 -4.95 -12.47 -32.65
CA GLY A 499 -6.22 -12.00 -32.13
C GLY A 499 -7.13 -11.38 -33.20
N LYS A 500 -7.87 -10.36 -32.81
CA LYS A 500 -8.81 -9.64 -33.69
C LYS A 500 -8.60 -8.13 -33.64
N GLY A 501 -9.10 -7.41 -34.64
CA GLY A 501 -9.26 -5.97 -34.53
C GLY A 501 -10.13 -5.39 -35.63
N ASP A 502 -10.78 -4.28 -35.31
CA ASP A 502 -11.40 -3.39 -36.30
C ASP A 502 -10.69 -2.04 -36.23
N LEU A 503 -9.91 -1.75 -37.27
CA LEU A 503 -8.92 -0.70 -37.29
C LEU A 503 -9.20 0.29 -38.43
N LYS A 504 -8.81 1.54 -38.21
CA LYS A 504 -8.76 2.56 -39.25
C LYS A 504 -7.49 2.38 -40.07
N GLU A 505 -6.35 2.34 -39.39
CA GLU A 505 -5.03 2.35 -40.00
C GLU A 505 -4.10 1.37 -39.29
N ILE A 506 -3.26 0.69 -40.06
CA ILE A 506 -2.13 -0.11 -39.59
C ILE A 506 -0.85 0.46 -40.22
N ASP A 507 0.17 0.75 -39.42
CA ASP A 507 1.53 0.98 -39.87
C ASP A 507 2.46 0.17 -38.96
N ILE A 508 3.08 -0.88 -39.51
CA ILE A 508 3.96 -1.77 -38.76
C ILE A 508 5.31 -1.84 -39.45
N LYS A 509 6.35 -1.41 -38.73
CA LYS A 509 7.76 -1.55 -39.11
C LYS A 509 8.41 -2.56 -38.17
N SER A 510 8.95 -3.66 -38.69
CA SER A 510 9.58 -4.72 -37.90
C SER A 510 10.70 -5.41 -38.67
N ASN A 511 11.45 -6.32 -38.04
CA ASN A 511 12.21 -7.29 -38.82
C ASN A 511 11.27 -8.40 -39.32
N GLN A 512 10.35 -8.89 -38.47
CA GLN A 512 9.39 -9.93 -38.81
C GLN A 512 7.95 -9.53 -38.47
N ILE A 513 7.01 -9.74 -39.39
CA ILE A 513 5.57 -9.60 -39.14
C ILE A 513 4.90 -10.96 -39.36
N SER A 514 4.10 -11.41 -38.39
CA SER A 514 3.48 -12.74 -38.42
C SER A 514 1.99 -12.67 -38.07
N PHE A 515 1.12 -13.07 -38.99
CA PHE A 515 -0.31 -13.25 -38.76
C PHE A 515 -0.61 -14.75 -38.59
N THR A 516 -1.04 -15.17 -37.41
CA THR A 516 -1.07 -16.59 -37.01
C THR A 516 -2.43 -17.06 -36.50
N GLY A 517 -2.67 -18.37 -36.55
CA GLY A 517 -3.87 -19.00 -35.99
C GLY A 517 -5.17 -18.57 -36.69
N LYS A 518 -6.00 -17.78 -36.01
CA LYS A 518 -7.29 -17.25 -36.50
C LYS A 518 -7.32 -15.72 -36.45
N ALA A 519 -6.19 -15.08 -36.79
CA ALA A 519 -6.07 -13.63 -36.90
C ALA A 519 -7.19 -13.06 -37.79
N CYS A 520 -7.86 -11.99 -37.33
CA CYS A 520 -8.93 -11.36 -38.11
C CYS A 520 -8.92 -9.84 -37.90
N PHE A 521 -8.38 -9.10 -38.87
CA PHE A 521 -8.11 -7.67 -38.75
C PHE A 521 -8.65 -6.89 -39.97
N THR A 522 -9.78 -6.19 -39.81
CA THR A 522 -10.22 -5.15 -40.76
C THR A 522 -9.34 -3.91 -40.63
N ALA A 523 -9.01 -3.29 -41.76
CA ALA A 523 -8.32 -2.00 -41.81
C ALA A 523 -8.82 -1.15 -42.99
N SER A 524 -8.90 0.18 -42.82
CA SER A 524 -9.12 1.09 -43.96
C SER A 524 -7.83 1.37 -44.73
N SER A 525 -6.68 1.28 -44.06
CA SER A 525 -5.36 1.21 -44.70
C SER A 525 -4.41 0.34 -43.88
N ALA A 526 -3.50 -0.36 -44.56
CA ALA A 526 -2.42 -1.10 -43.90
C ALA A 526 -1.09 -0.92 -44.65
N ASN A 527 -0.07 -0.47 -43.94
CA ASN A 527 1.31 -0.38 -44.42
C ASN A 527 2.17 -1.32 -43.58
N LEU A 528 2.78 -2.32 -44.22
CA LEU A 528 3.58 -3.35 -43.57
C LEU A 528 5.01 -3.33 -44.12
N TYR A 529 6.00 -3.07 -43.26
CA TYR A 529 7.42 -2.97 -43.60
C TYR A 529 8.22 -4.01 -42.81
N ALA A 530 8.78 -5.01 -43.50
CA ALA A 530 9.56 -6.07 -42.85
C ALA A 530 10.60 -6.74 -43.78
N LYS A 531 11.49 -7.54 -43.20
CA LYS A 531 12.28 -8.53 -43.95
C LYS A 531 11.41 -9.72 -44.32
N ASP A 532 10.73 -10.26 -43.31
CA ASP A 532 9.94 -11.48 -43.39
C ASP A 532 8.47 -11.19 -43.06
N ILE A 533 7.54 -11.63 -43.91
CA ILE A 533 6.11 -11.56 -43.63
C ILE A 533 5.50 -12.95 -43.75
N MET A 534 4.93 -13.44 -42.65
CA MET A 534 4.26 -14.74 -42.58
C MET A 534 2.77 -14.55 -42.39
N ILE A 535 1.94 -15.14 -43.25
CA ILE A 535 0.48 -15.11 -43.12
C ILE A 535 -0.04 -16.54 -43.13
N ALA A 536 -0.54 -16.99 -41.98
CA ALA A 536 -1.12 -18.32 -41.83
C ALA A 536 -2.42 -18.44 -42.64
N GLU A 537 -2.67 -19.63 -43.18
CA GLU A 537 -3.78 -20.04 -44.05
C GLU A 537 -5.21 -19.65 -43.58
N LYS A 538 -5.38 -19.29 -42.30
CA LYS A 538 -6.67 -18.93 -41.67
C LYS A 538 -6.66 -17.53 -41.03
N ALA A 539 -5.65 -16.73 -41.36
CA ALA A 539 -5.61 -15.31 -41.07
C ALA A 539 -6.39 -14.53 -42.12
N LEU A 540 -7.37 -13.74 -41.69
CA LEU A 540 -8.12 -12.83 -42.56
C LEU A 540 -7.64 -11.40 -42.35
N LEU A 541 -7.20 -10.78 -43.44
CA LEU A 541 -6.99 -9.33 -43.58
C LEU A 541 -8.08 -8.76 -44.49
N PRO A 542 -9.36 -8.72 -44.04
CA PRO A 542 -10.46 -8.21 -44.85
C PRO A 542 -10.24 -6.73 -45.20
N ALA A 543 -10.00 -6.50 -46.49
CA ALA A 543 -10.24 -5.23 -47.11
C ALA A 543 -11.75 -4.89 -47.05
N ASN A 544 -12.07 -3.61 -46.86
CA ASN A 544 -13.37 -3.07 -47.28
C ASN A 544 -13.24 -2.62 -48.74
N ASP A 545 -14.36 -2.39 -49.45
CA ASP A 545 -14.43 -1.99 -50.87
C ASP A 545 -13.63 -0.72 -51.30
N LYS A 546 -12.89 -0.09 -50.37
CA LYS A 546 -12.09 1.14 -50.55
C LYS A 546 -10.75 1.15 -49.79
N SER A 547 -10.30 0.03 -49.22
CA SER A 547 -9.08 0.00 -48.41
C SER A 547 -7.82 -0.36 -49.21
N THR A 548 -6.71 0.30 -48.92
CA THR A 548 -5.41 0.07 -49.56
C THR A 548 -4.47 -0.71 -48.63
N ILE A 549 -3.83 -1.76 -49.14
CA ILE A 549 -2.90 -2.60 -48.37
C ILE A 549 -1.53 -2.60 -49.08
N SER A 550 -0.58 -1.84 -48.52
CA SER A 550 0.79 -1.67 -49.01
C SER A 550 1.74 -2.61 -48.25
N ILE A 551 2.40 -3.52 -48.97
CA ILE A 551 3.29 -4.53 -48.36
C ILE A 551 4.71 -4.34 -48.92
N HIS A 552 5.61 -3.85 -48.08
CA HIS A 552 7.02 -3.63 -48.40
C HIS A 552 7.86 -4.70 -47.69
N CYS A 553 8.13 -5.79 -48.42
CA CYS A 553 8.97 -6.90 -47.97
C CYS A 553 10.36 -6.82 -48.64
N LYS A 554 11.42 -7.20 -47.91
CA LYS A 554 12.81 -7.19 -48.43
C LYS A 554 13.41 -8.55 -48.75
N GLU A 555 12.94 -9.62 -48.13
CA GLU A 555 13.56 -10.96 -48.22
C GLU A 555 12.55 -12.04 -48.61
N GLU A 556 11.52 -12.32 -47.80
CA GLU A 556 10.54 -13.39 -48.12
C GLU A 556 9.12 -13.11 -47.62
N ILE A 557 8.11 -13.41 -48.45
CA ILE A 557 6.70 -13.46 -48.05
C ILE A 557 6.19 -14.90 -48.17
N ALA A 558 5.94 -15.54 -47.03
CA ALA A 558 5.41 -16.89 -46.96
C ALA A 558 3.87 -16.89 -46.90
N TYR A 559 3.24 -17.15 -48.05
CA TYR A 559 1.79 -17.35 -48.20
C TYR A 559 1.45 -18.83 -48.46
N ASN A 560 0.42 -19.35 -47.78
CA ASN A 560 -0.25 -20.61 -48.17
C ASN A 560 -1.58 -20.25 -48.86
N PHE A 561 -1.74 -20.62 -50.13
CA PHE A 561 -2.62 -19.90 -51.06
C PHE A 561 -4.05 -20.45 -51.23
N ASP A 562 -4.38 -21.59 -50.61
CA ASP A 562 -5.46 -22.47 -51.10
C ASP A 562 -6.92 -22.01 -50.86
N GLN A 563 -7.17 -20.91 -50.12
CA GLN A 563 -8.54 -20.49 -49.74
C GLN A 563 -8.81 -18.96 -49.78
N TRP A 564 -8.31 -18.22 -50.76
CA TRP A 564 -8.74 -16.83 -51.00
C TRP A 564 -9.95 -16.74 -51.95
N HIS A 565 -11.10 -16.30 -51.42
CA HIS A 565 -12.31 -16.05 -52.20
C HIS A 565 -12.64 -14.55 -52.31
N ASP A 566 -12.54 -14.09 -53.55
CA ASP A 566 -13.19 -12.93 -54.18
C ASP A 566 -12.79 -11.47 -53.89
N SER A 567 -12.95 -10.71 -54.98
CA SER A 567 -12.77 -9.27 -55.24
C SER A 567 -12.68 -8.25 -54.08
N SER A 568 -11.48 -7.70 -53.85
CA SER A 568 -11.19 -6.23 -53.92
C SER A 568 -9.78 -5.86 -53.43
N PHE A 569 -8.79 -5.85 -54.35
CA PHE A 569 -7.44 -5.31 -54.07
C PHE A 569 -7.01 -4.37 -55.21
N GLU A 570 -6.99 -3.07 -54.94
CA GLU A 570 -6.26 -2.13 -55.79
C GLU A 570 -4.78 -2.14 -55.41
N LYS A 571 -3.94 -2.71 -56.31
CA LYS A 571 -2.47 -2.68 -56.29
C LYS A 571 -1.76 -3.33 -55.08
N LEU A 572 -1.19 -4.51 -55.33
CA LEU A 572 0.06 -4.94 -54.67
C LEU A 572 1.24 -4.32 -55.42
N GLU A 573 1.85 -3.26 -54.89
CA GLU A 573 3.09 -2.68 -55.45
C GLU A 573 4.33 -3.22 -54.73
N PHE A 574 5.05 -4.11 -55.40
CA PHE A 574 6.37 -4.58 -54.96
C PHE A 574 7.43 -3.54 -55.34
N GLU A 575 7.71 -2.60 -54.44
CA GLU A 575 8.90 -1.75 -54.56
C GLU A 575 10.16 -2.54 -54.15
N GLU A 576 10.80 -3.20 -55.12
CA GLU A 576 12.19 -3.61 -54.97
C GLU A 576 13.09 -2.37 -54.77
N GLU A 577 13.68 -2.21 -53.59
CA GLU A 577 14.79 -1.27 -53.39
C GLU A 577 16.02 -1.74 -54.19
N THR A 578 16.03 -1.43 -55.48
CA THR A 578 17.19 -1.65 -56.34
C THR A 578 18.40 -0.92 -55.73
N PRO A 579 19.46 -1.64 -55.33
CA PRO A 579 20.52 -1.06 -54.52
C PRO A 579 21.27 -0.01 -55.34
N GLN A 580 21.16 1.26 -54.95
CA GLN A 580 21.86 2.35 -55.66
C GLN A 580 23.37 2.04 -55.71
N PRO A 581 23.99 1.99 -56.90
CA PRO A 581 25.41 1.70 -57.00
C PRO A 581 26.19 2.78 -56.24
N PRO A 582 27.24 2.40 -55.47
CA PRO A 582 27.91 3.31 -54.55
C PRO A 582 28.40 4.55 -55.29
N LYS A 583 27.93 5.73 -54.84
CA LYS A 583 28.26 7.02 -55.44
C LYS A 583 29.78 7.14 -55.57
N LYS A 584 30.30 7.10 -56.81
CA LYS A 584 31.73 7.24 -57.11
C LYS A 584 32.22 8.59 -56.61
N ILE A 585 32.82 8.61 -55.42
CA ILE A 585 33.54 9.76 -54.89
C ILE A 585 34.70 10.04 -55.84
N LYS A 586 34.55 11.05 -56.72
CA LYS A 586 35.64 11.57 -57.53
C LYS A 586 36.65 12.24 -56.61
N LYS A 587 37.65 11.48 -56.15
CA LYS A 587 38.89 12.06 -55.59
C LYS A 587 39.56 12.89 -56.69
N SER A 588 39.36 14.20 -56.66
CA SER A 588 40.11 15.15 -57.48
C SER A 588 41.51 15.33 -56.91
N LEU A 589 42.41 14.40 -57.24
CA LEU A 589 43.85 14.64 -57.08
C LEU A 589 44.29 15.67 -58.13
N LYS A 590 44.51 16.91 -57.69
CA LYS A 590 45.41 17.87 -58.33
C LYS A 590 46.15 18.64 -57.24
N ASP A 591 47.42 18.89 -57.52
CA ASP A 591 48.44 19.26 -56.55
C ASP A 591 48.49 20.76 -56.31
N VAL A 592 48.76 21.16 -55.06
CA VAL A 592 49.40 22.45 -54.75
C VAL A 592 50.45 22.21 -53.66
N HIS A 593 51.72 22.47 -53.99
CA HIS A 593 52.81 22.51 -53.01
C HIS A 593 52.67 23.70 -52.07
N THR A 594 53.08 23.54 -50.80
CA THR A 594 53.97 24.50 -50.11
C THR A 594 54.66 23.78 -48.93
N PRO A 595 55.80 24.30 -48.41
CA PRO A 595 56.84 23.42 -47.85
C PRO A 595 56.97 23.38 -46.32
N ILE A 596 57.84 22.47 -45.88
CA ILE A 596 58.43 22.36 -44.54
C ILE A 596 58.95 23.72 -44.03
N GLN A 597 58.62 24.05 -42.79
CA GLN A 597 59.54 24.78 -41.89
C GLN A 597 59.79 23.96 -40.63
N LYS A 598 61.02 24.06 -40.10
CA LYS A 598 61.45 23.42 -38.85
C LYS A 598 61.46 24.45 -37.73
N LYS A 599 60.76 24.17 -36.64
CA LYS A 599 61.35 24.11 -35.28
C LYS A 599 60.41 23.42 -34.32
#